data_AF-A0A6G0VJU4-F1
#
_entry.id   AF-A0A6G0VJU4-F1
#
_cell.length_a   1.000
_cell.length_b   1.000
_cell.length_c   1.000
_cell.angle_alpha   90.00
_cell.angle_beta   90.00
_cell.angle_gamma   90.00
#
_symmetry.space_group_name_H-M   'P 1'
#
loop_
_entity.id
_entity.type
_entity.pdbx_description
1 polymer ?
#
loop_
_entity_poly.entity_id
_entity_poly.type
_entity_poly.pdbx_seq_one_letter_code
_entity_poly.pdbx_strand_id
1 'polypeptide(L)'
;VGRKPAVDSDTFFNLLSKYTILNEKEELISSTCSVWDTISQELEGKLNPKSVYIKVFKNSDEVLTKLRKNNGFDVTTENNLSSTESNDSNDELSSSSYNEPVFNPSNSRHFLKFEAKCKDDVCGAEMIGWSDHKPSEEEPLEGLERKHTTKRLLKGEKRFKVGMELDKDLACNWRRNNVSDLEYGRISPPNLYQLETLRKVKQEGKDKRLGINYNCPIQSLIEFKHNSTYSGSIHSIGIDPFYVHYWTNHQISIYKDICKGYCKLSVDASGGFMKKLKRTSLGLLWASVFLYEGIVSTPYGHISVTQMVSEKHDTLSIFQWIAVWMSSGIRPPNEVVCDYSRALLGAISRVFCSGIGLNDYVNYSFRVLIGLEKKIQLLTLDWMLPT
;
A
#
# COMPACT_ATOMS: atom_id res chain seq x y z
N VAL A 1 26.22 17.90 -2.49
CA VAL A 1 26.72 17.81 -3.87
C VAL A 1 26.22 16.50 -4.46
N GLY A 2 25.30 16.55 -5.43
CA GLY A 2 24.68 15.35 -6.01
C GLY A 2 25.65 14.54 -6.88
N ARG A 3 25.37 13.25 -7.08
CA ARG A 3 26.12 12.42 -8.03
C ARG A 3 25.96 13.01 -9.44
N LYS A 4 27.07 13.20 -10.15
CA LYS A 4 27.04 13.59 -11.57
C LYS A 4 26.34 12.48 -12.38
N PRO A 5 25.46 12.83 -13.33
CA PRO A 5 24.76 11.85 -14.15
C PRO A 5 25.76 11.02 -14.98
N ALA A 6 25.44 9.74 -15.19
CA ALA A 6 26.30 8.79 -15.90
C ALA A 6 26.47 9.12 -17.40
N VAL A 7 25.54 9.89 -17.97
CA VAL A 7 25.58 10.37 -19.35
C VAL A 7 25.16 11.84 -19.34
N ASP A 8 25.92 12.66 -20.06
CA ASP A 8 25.63 14.07 -20.29
C ASP A 8 24.31 14.26 -21.07
N SER A 9 23.55 15.30 -20.75
CA SER A 9 22.20 15.50 -21.28
C SER A 9 22.19 15.81 -22.78
N ASP A 10 23.16 16.57 -23.28
CA ASP A 10 23.22 16.98 -24.69
C ASP A 10 23.71 15.82 -25.55
N THR A 11 24.67 15.05 -25.04
CA THR A 11 25.14 13.81 -25.67
C THR A 11 24.01 12.79 -25.80
N PHE A 12 23.19 12.65 -24.75
CA PHE A 12 22.04 11.75 -24.74
C PHE A 12 20.96 12.18 -25.75
N PHE A 13 20.65 13.47 -25.84
CA PHE A 13 19.68 13.99 -26.79
C PHE A 13 20.13 13.82 -28.26
N ASN A 14 21.38 14.16 -28.57
CA ASN A 14 21.94 14.04 -29.92
C ASN A 14 22.02 12.60 -30.42
N LEU A 15 22.09 11.63 -29.51
CA LEU A 15 22.02 10.22 -29.85
C LEU A 15 20.58 9.83 -30.19
N LEU A 16 19.62 10.22 -29.36
CA LEU A 16 18.21 9.89 -29.55
C LEU A 16 17.61 10.49 -30.82
N SER A 17 18.06 11.67 -31.23
CA SER A 17 17.58 12.33 -32.46
C SER A 17 17.94 11.59 -33.75
N LYS A 18 18.84 10.60 -33.69
CA LYS A 18 19.19 9.73 -34.83
C LYS A 18 18.21 8.57 -35.03
N TYR A 19 17.31 8.33 -34.07
CA TYR A 19 16.43 7.18 -34.05
C TYR A 19 14.95 7.59 -34.09
N THR A 20 14.14 6.85 -34.85
CA THR A 20 12.68 7.04 -34.90
C THR A 20 12.04 6.38 -33.67
N ILE A 21 12.06 7.11 -32.54
CA ILE A 21 11.51 6.60 -31.27
C ILE A 21 10.08 7.05 -30.96
N LEU A 22 9.48 7.84 -31.85
CA LEU A 22 8.07 8.24 -31.80
C LEU A 22 7.33 7.54 -32.96
N ASN A 23 6.11 7.07 -32.70
CA ASN A 23 5.23 6.54 -33.74
C ASN A 23 4.50 7.68 -34.48
N GLU A 24 3.72 7.34 -35.51
CA GLU A 24 2.91 8.28 -36.30
C GLU A 24 1.86 9.06 -35.49
N LYS A 25 1.61 8.66 -34.23
CA LYS A 25 0.67 9.28 -33.29
C LYS A 25 1.35 10.08 -32.18
N GLU A 26 2.65 10.40 -32.33
CA GLU A 26 3.47 11.14 -31.34
C GLU A 26 3.68 10.44 -29.98
N GLU A 27 3.41 9.14 -29.94
CA GLU A 27 3.61 8.31 -28.77
C GLU A 27 4.98 7.64 -28.81
N LEU A 28 5.59 7.50 -27.64
CA LEU A 28 6.86 6.80 -27.51
C LEU A 28 6.65 5.32 -27.85
N ILE A 29 7.48 4.78 -28.74
CA ILE A 29 7.43 3.36 -29.10
C ILE A 29 7.64 2.46 -27.87
N SER A 30 7.07 1.25 -27.91
CA SER A 30 7.08 0.31 -26.78
C SER A 30 8.49 0.09 -26.21
N SER A 31 8.57 -0.05 -24.88
CA SER A 31 9.81 -0.39 -24.15
C SER A 31 10.42 -1.73 -24.55
N THR A 32 9.68 -2.57 -25.30
CA THR A 32 10.14 -3.87 -25.82
C THR A 32 10.75 -3.78 -27.22
N CYS A 33 10.81 -2.58 -27.82
CA CYS A 33 11.41 -2.39 -29.14
C CYS A 33 12.94 -2.55 -29.07
N SER A 34 13.51 -3.26 -30.04
CA SER A 34 14.96 -3.52 -30.12
C SER A 34 15.82 -2.27 -30.28
N VAL A 35 15.23 -1.13 -30.68
CA VAL A 35 15.95 0.14 -30.81
C VAL A 35 16.53 0.62 -29.47
N TRP A 36 15.88 0.26 -28.34
CA TRP A 36 16.39 0.59 -27.01
C TRP A 36 17.66 -0.18 -26.68
N ASP A 37 17.82 -1.39 -27.21
CA ASP A 37 19.03 -2.21 -27.09
C ASP A 37 20.18 -1.57 -27.89
N THR A 38 19.90 -1.10 -29.11
CA THR A 38 20.89 -0.40 -29.95
C THR A 38 21.36 0.91 -29.32
N ILE A 39 20.42 1.74 -28.82
CA ILE A 39 20.76 3.01 -28.14
C ILE A 39 21.57 2.74 -26.86
N SER A 40 21.24 1.69 -26.12
CA SER A 40 21.98 1.28 -24.92
C SER A 40 23.42 0.85 -25.23
N GLN A 41 23.63 0.16 -26.35
CA GLN A 41 24.96 -0.25 -26.82
C GLN A 41 25.81 0.96 -27.26
N GLU A 42 25.22 1.93 -27.97
CA GLU A 42 25.91 3.18 -28.35
C GLU A 42 26.24 4.08 -27.15
N LEU A 43 25.53 3.91 -26.03
CA LEU A 43 25.88 4.53 -24.75
C LEU A 43 26.96 3.75 -23.98
N GLU A 44 27.66 2.81 -24.61
CA GLU A 44 28.69 1.95 -24.01
C GLU A 44 28.19 1.19 -22.77
N GLY A 45 26.89 0.89 -22.71
CA GLY A 45 26.28 0.23 -21.55
C GLY A 45 26.14 1.10 -20.30
N LYS A 46 26.41 2.41 -20.37
CA LYS A 46 26.25 3.35 -19.23
C LYS A 46 24.79 3.43 -18.74
N LEU A 47 23.83 3.15 -19.62
CA LEU A 47 22.42 3.00 -19.31
C LEU A 47 21.90 1.73 -19.98
N ASN A 48 21.21 0.88 -19.21
CA ASN A 48 20.51 -0.28 -19.78
C ASN A 48 19.25 0.16 -20.58
N PRO A 49 18.74 -0.67 -21.50
CA PRO A 49 17.65 -0.30 -22.42
C PRO A 49 16.39 0.22 -21.71
N LYS A 50 16.01 -0.41 -20.60
CA LYS A 50 14.86 0.01 -19.77
C LYS A 50 15.10 1.37 -19.12
N SER A 51 16.31 1.65 -18.66
CA SER A 51 16.68 2.95 -18.08
C SER A 51 16.69 4.06 -19.12
N VAL A 52 17.10 3.77 -20.36
CA VAL A 52 16.99 4.71 -21.49
C VAL A 52 15.52 5.04 -21.77
N TYR A 53 14.68 4.02 -21.94
CA TYR A 53 13.23 4.20 -22.14
C TYR A 53 12.58 5.02 -21.02
N ILE A 54 12.85 4.68 -19.76
CA ILE A 54 12.28 5.38 -18.60
C ILE A 54 12.74 6.84 -18.55
N LYS A 55 14.01 7.13 -18.90
CA LYS A 55 14.54 8.50 -18.92
C LYS A 55 13.80 9.37 -19.95
N VAL A 56 13.54 8.81 -21.14
CA VAL A 56 12.77 9.49 -22.20
C VAL A 56 11.28 9.60 -21.83
N PHE A 57 10.66 8.53 -21.35
CA PHE A 57 9.24 8.49 -20.97
C PHE A 57 8.90 9.49 -19.85
N LYS A 58 9.78 9.62 -18.84
CA LYS A 58 9.63 10.59 -17.76
C LYS A 58 9.94 12.03 -18.18
N ASN A 59 10.32 12.25 -19.43
CA ASN A 59 10.75 13.54 -19.95
C ASN A 59 11.85 14.18 -19.08
N SER A 60 12.80 13.37 -18.60
CA SER A 60 13.92 13.88 -17.82
C SER A 60 14.77 14.80 -18.71
N ASP A 61 15.19 15.94 -18.17
CA ASP A 61 15.96 16.97 -18.90
C ASP A 61 15.22 17.54 -20.14
N GLU A 62 13.89 17.45 -20.15
CA GLU A 62 13.00 17.87 -21.25
C GLU A 62 13.26 17.17 -22.60
N VAL A 63 13.88 15.99 -22.56
CA VAL A 63 14.32 15.25 -23.75
C VAL A 63 13.15 14.91 -24.68
N LEU A 64 12.00 14.49 -24.14
CA LEU A 64 10.82 14.15 -24.96
C LEU A 64 10.20 15.39 -25.58
N THR A 65 10.16 16.51 -24.85
CA THR A 65 9.70 17.81 -25.37
C THR A 65 10.60 18.29 -26.51
N LYS A 66 11.92 18.21 -26.34
CA LYS A 66 12.90 18.59 -27.37
C LYS A 66 12.81 17.68 -28.61
N LEU A 67 12.57 16.38 -28.42
CA LEU A 67 12.43 15.42 -29.53
C LEU A 67 11.14 15.65 -30.33
N ARG A 68 10.03 16.01 -29.67
CA ARG A 68 8.78 16.38 -30.36
C ARG A 68 8.96 17.63 -31.22
N LYS A 69 9.59 18.66 -30.64
CA LYS A 69 9.93 19.90 -31.36
C LYS A 69 10.86 19.66 -32.56
N ASN A 70 11.84 18.77 -32.43
CA ASN A 70 12.78 18.45 -33.51
C ASN A 70 12.16 17.62 -34.64
N ASN A 71 11.06 16.91 -34.38
CA ASN A 71 10.29 16.17 -35.37
C ASN A 71 9.12 16.99 -35.97
N GLY A 72 9.05 18.30 -35.68
CA GLY A 72 8.07 19.22 -36.29
C GLY A 72 6.70 19.26 -35.62
N PHE A 73 6.56 18.70 -34.41
CA PHE A 73 5.29 18.73 -33.66
C PHE A 73 5.21 20.00 -32.79
N ASP A 74 4.15 20.79 -32.96
CA ASP A 74 3.93 22.07 -32.26
C ASP A 74 3.19 21.83 -30.93
N VAL A 75 3.71 22.39 -29.83
CA VAL A 75 3.17 22.16 -28.48
C VAL A 75 2.29 23.34 -28.09
N THR A 76 0.97 23.20 -28.26
CA THR A 76 0.00 24.04 -27.57
C THR A 76 -0.73 23.25 -26.49
N THR A 77 -0.74 23.84 -25.30
CA THR A 77 -1.40 23.39 -24.08
C THR A 77 -2.91 23.44 -24.24
N GLU A 78 -3.64 22.40 -23.82
CA GLU A 78 -4.98 22.60 -23.24
C GLU A 78 -5.39 21.47 -22.28
N ASN A 79 -5.54 21.85 -21.01
CA ASN A 79 -6.52 21.31 -20.09
C ASN A 79 -7.90 21.77 -20.57
N ASN A 80 -8.86 20.85 -20.73
CA ASN A 80 -10.26 20.95 -20.28
C ASN A 80 -11.12 19.93 -21.05
N LEU A 81 -11.68 18.94 -20.35
CA LEU A 81 -13.09 18.64 -20.60
C LEU A 81 -13.76 18.06 -19.35
N SER A 82 -14.69 18.86 -18.89
CA SER A 82 -15.73 18.66 -17.89
C SER A 82 -16.47 17.34 -17.98
N SER A 83 -16.84 16.87 -16.80
CA SER A 83 -18.08 16.17 -16.49
C SER A 83 -19.26 16.54 -17.40
N THR A 84 -19.94 15.52 -17.92
CA THR A 84 -21.37 15.58 -18.18
C THR A 84 -21.97 14.26 -17.76
N GLU A 85 -22.73 14.32 -16.66
CA GLU A 85 -23.78 13.35 -16.38
C GLU A 85 -24.87 13.52 -17.44
N SER A 86 -25.33 12.41 -17.99
CA SER A 86 -26.71 12.30 -18.43
C SER A 86 -27.19 10.88 -18.14
N ASN A 87 -28.08 10.78 -17.15
CA ASN A 87 -29.13 9.78 -17.14
C ASN A 87 -29.87 9.88 -18.47
N ASP A 88 -30.04 8.77 -19.17
CA ASP A 88 -31.34 8.45 -19.74
C ASP A 88 -31.50 6.94 -19.87
N SER A 89 -32.42 6.47 -19.05
CA SER A 89 -33.20 5.25 -19.21
C SER A 89 -33.76 5.13 -20.63
N ASN A 90 -33.56 3.97 -21.24
CA ASN A 90 -34.50 3.36 -22.17
C ASN A 90 -34.32 1.85 -22.13
N ASP A 91 -35.12 1.23 -21.26
CA ASP A 91 -35.57 -0.15 -21.44
C ASP A 91 -36.50 -0.15 -22.66
N GLU A 92 -35.98 -0.55 -23.82
CA GLU A 92 -36.80 -1.11 -24.87
C GLU A 92 -36.37 -2.57 -25.09
N LEU A 93 -37.28 -3.47 -24.71
CA LEU A 93 -37.31 -4.85 -25.17
C LEU A 93 -37.26 -4.85 -26.70
N SER A 94 -36.10 -5.16 -27.27
CA SER A 94 -36.05 -5.73 -28.60
C SER A 94 -36.07 -7.25 -28.43
N SER A 95 -37.21 -7.82 -28.78
CA SER A 95 -37.40 -9.26 -28.97
C SER A 95 -36.40 -9.75 -30.01
N SER A 96 -35.26 -10.29 -29.57
CA SER A 96 -34.38 -11.04 -30.45
C SER A 96 -35.12 -12.32 -30.82
N SER A 97 -35.62 -12.35 -32.05
CA SER A 97 -36.11 -13.56 -32.69
C SER A 97 -35.12 -14.69 -32.44
N TYR A 98 -35.61 -15.79 -31.86
CA TYR A 98 -34.90 -17.06 -31.86
C TYR A 98 -34.73 -17.49 -33.32
N ASN A 99 -33.62 -17.09 -33.94
CA ASN A 99 -33.16 -17.74 -35.15
C ASN A 99 -32.53 -19.05 -34.69
N GLU A 100 -33.30 -20.14 -34.78
CA GLU A 100 -32.72 -21.47 -34.81
C GLU A 100 -31.59 -21.48 -35.86
N PRO A 101 -30.39 -21.95 -35.53
CA PRO A 101 -29.33 -22.06 -36.51
C PRO A 101 -29.77 -23.06 -37.59
N VAL A 102 -29.97 -22.55 -38.81
CA VAL A 102 -30.21 -23.35 -40.01
C VAL A 102 -29.00 -24.24 -40.23
N PHE A 103 -29.16 -25.52 -39.92
CA PHE A 103 -28.16 -26.56 -40.13
C PHE A 103 -28.02 -26.81 -41.64
N ASN A 104 -26.85 -26.53 -42.21
CA ASN A 104 -26.53 -26.82 -43.61
C ASN A 104 -25.63 -28.07 -43.64
N PRO A 105 -26.16 -29.27 -43.94
CA PRO A 105 -25.49 -30.55 -43.70
C PRO A 105 -24.62 -30.97 -44.89
N SER A 106 -23.70 -30.12 -45.32
CA SER A 106 -22.77 -30.47 -46.39
C SER A 106 -21.37 -29.98 -46.05
N ASN A 107 -20.59 -30.88 -45.43
CA ASN A 107 -19.15 -30.85 -45.12
C ASN A 107 -18.72 -30.53 -43.67
N SER A 108 -19.63 -30.34 -42.71
CA SER A 108 -19.23 -30.21 -41.30
C SER A 108 -19.05 -31.60 -40.65
N ARG A 109 -17.84 -31.91 -40.16
CA ARG A 109 -17.56 -33.11 -39.34
C ARG A 109 -18.11 -33.02 -37.91
N HIS A 110 -18.55 -31.83 -37.49
CA HIS A 110 -18.94 -31.55 -36.11
C HIS A 110 -20.43 -31.18 -36.04
N PHE A 111 -21.13 -31.61 -34.99
CA PHE A 111 -22.50 -31.21 -34.65
C PHE A 111 -22.58 -29.71 -34.30
N LEU A 112 -21.60 -29.20 -33.53
CA LEU A 112 -21.46 -27.78 -33.20
C LEU A 112 -19.99 -27.37 -33.33
N LYS A 113 -19.73 -26.16 -33.82
CA LYS A 113 -18.43 -25.49 -33.75
C LYS A 113 -18.63 -24.11 -33.15
N PHE A 114 -17.73 -23.70 -32.26
CA PHE A 114 -17.72 -22.34 -31.71
C PHE A 114 -16.31 -21.76 -31.78
N GLU A 115 -16.27 -20.45 -31.98
CA GLU A 115 -15.05 -19.67 -32.04
C GLU A 115 -15.24 -18.42 -31.16
N ALA A 116 -14.24 -18.10 -30.36
CA ALA A 116 -14.24 -16.92 -29.51
C ALA A 116 -12.88 -16.24 -29.56
N LYS A 117 -12.88 -14.92 -29.49
CA LYS A 117 -11.67 -14.09 -29.44
C LYS A 117 -11.66 -13.25 -28.18
N CYS A 118 -10.50 -13.13 -27.55
CA CYS A 118 -10.31 -12.24 -26.42
C CYS A 118 -10.58 -10.79 -26.84
N LYS A 119 -11.36 -10.07 -26.03
CA LYS A 119 -11.68 -8.65 -26.25
C LYS A 119 -10.47 -7.72 -26.07
N ASP A 120 -9.44 -8.19 -25.37
CA ASP A 120 -8.19 -7.42 -25.24
C ASP A 120 -7.38 -7.57 -26.52
N ASP A 121 -7.28 -6.49 -27.28
CA ASP A 121 -6.56 -6.42 -28.55
C ASP A 121 -5.07 -6.80 -28.40
N VAL A 122 -4.49 -6.61 -27.21
CA VAL A 122 -3.10 -7.00 -26.91
C VAL A 122 -2.99 -8.50 -26.66
N CYS A 123 -4.02 -9.13 -26.09
CA CYS A 123 -4.02 -10.56 -25.87
C CYS A 123 -4.29 -11.31 -27.18
N GLY A 124 -5.31 -10.89 -27.94
CA GLY A 124 -5.67 -11.48 -29.23
C GLY A 124 -5.97 -12.99 -29.21
N ALA A 125 -6.08 -13.61 -28.03
CA ALA A 125 -6.19 -15.05 -27.90
C ALA A 125 -7.50 -15.56 -28.49
N GLU A 126 -7.40 -16.64 -29.26
CA GLU A 126 -8.54 -17.30 -29.89
C GLU A 126 -8.79 -18.64 -29.20
N MET A 127 -10.07 -18.95 -29.05
CA MET A 127 -10.57 -20.23 -28.59
C MET A 127 -11.41 -20.81 -29.70
N ILE A 128 -11.13 -22.06 -30.05
CA ILE A 128 -11.91 -22.82 -31.01
C ILE A 128 -12.28 -24.12 -30.31
N GLY A 129 -13.55 -24.46 -30.35
CA GLY A 129 -14.04 -25.74 -29.84
C GLY A 129 -15.14 -26.29 -30.74
N TRP A 130 -15.41 -27.57 -30.56
CA TRP A 130 -16.38 -28.29 -31.36
C TRP A 130 -16.96 -29.45 -30.56
N SER A 131 -18.13 -29.92 -30.98
CA SER A 131 -18.72 -31.15 -30.50
C SER A 131 -19.13 -31.99 -31.71
N ASP A 132 -18.73 -33.26 -31.75
CA ASP A 132 -19.10 -34.20 -32.82
C ASP A 132 -20.54 -34.69 -32.67
N HIS A 133 -21.04 -34.70 -31.42
CA HIS A 133 -22.36 -35.17 -31.05
C HIS A 133 -23.17 -34.04 -30.41
N LYS A 134 -24.48 -34.23 -30.30
CA LYS A 134 -25.35 -33.30 -29.57
C LYS A 134 -25.01 -33.37 -28.08
N PRO A 135 -24.51 -32.28 -27.45
CA PRO A 135 -24.19 -32.29 -26.02
C PRO A 135 -25.46 -32.44 -25.17
N SER A 136 -25.37 -33.15 -24.05
CA SER A 136 -26.45 -33.15 -23.04
C SER A 136 -26.50 -31.82 -22.29
N GLU A 137 -27.64 -31.51 -21.65
CA GLU A 137 -27.71 -30.35 -20.76
C GLU A 137 -26.58 -30.43 -19.71
N GLU A 138 -25.86 -29.32 -19.54
CA GLU A 138 -24.69 -29.18 -18.65
C GLU A 138 -23.40 -29.92 -19.06
N GLU A 139 -23.34 -30.54 -20.25
CA GLU A 139 -22.11 -31.18 -20.72
C GLU A 139 -21.05 -30.12 -21.11
N PRO A 140 -19.83 -30.18 -20.55
CA PRO A 140 -18.76 -29.25 -20.90
C PRO A 140 -18.27 -29.50 -22.32
N LEU A 141 -18.24 -28.44 -23.14
CA LEU A 141 -17.71 -28.50 -24.50
C LEU A 141 -16.17 -28.54 -24.50
N GLU A 142 -15.60 -29.42 -25.32
CA GLU A 142 -14.16 -29.49 -25.52
C GLU A 142 -13.64 -28.32 -26.38
N GLY A 143 -12.47 -27.79 -26.02
CA GLY A 143 -11.88 -26.64 -26.71
C GLY A 143 -10.36 -26.61 -26.61
N LEU A 144 -9.73 -26.08 -27.66
CA LEU A 144 -8.29 -25.93 -27.73
C LEU A 144 -7.91 -24.55 -27.16
N GLU A 145 -7.44 -24.53 -25.92
CA GLU A 145 -7.12 -23.28 -25.22
C GLU A 145 -5.70 -22.81 -25.59
N ARG A 146 -5.60 -21.69 -26.31
CA ARG A 146 -4.33 -21.01 -26.55
C ARG A 146 -3.94 -20.15 -25.34
N LYS A 147 -2.64 -19.86 -25.22
CA LYS A 147 -2.06 -19.12 -24.08
C LYS A 147 -2.69 -17.74 -23.93
N HIS A 148 -3.52 -17.57 -22.90
CA HIS A 148 -4.18 -16.30 -22.57
C HIS A 148 -3.37 -15.54 -21.51
N THR A 149 -3.00 -14.29 -21.78
CA THR A 149 -2.12 -13.50 -20.90
C THR A 149 -2.90 -12.63 -19.91
N THR A 150 -4.14 -12.25 -20.25
CA THR A 150 -4.93 -11.32 -19.45
C THR A 150 -5.80 -12.07 -18.43
N LYS A 151 -6.11 -11.42 -17.31
CA LYS A 151 -7.00 -11.98 -16.28
C LYS A 151 -8.39 -11.37 -16.41
N ARG A 152 -9.42 -12.14 -16.09
CA ARG A 152 -10.78 -11.58 -16.02
C ARG A 152 -10.83 -10.51 -14.93
N LEU A 153 -11.62 -9.47 -15.15
CA LEU A 153 -11.84 -8.43 -14.15
C LEU A 153 -12.66 -8.99 -12.98
N LEU A 154 -12.24 -8.69 -11.76
CA LEU A 154 -12.98 -9.06 -10.55
C LEU A 154 -13.94 -7.94 -10.16
N LYS A 155 -15.21 -8.07 -10.59
CA LYS A 155 -16.28 -7.08 -10.44
C LYS A 155 -17.57 -7.70 -9.88
N GLY A 156 -18.52 -6.84 -9.50
CA GLY A 156 -19.89 -7.23 -9.12
C GLY A 156 -19.95 -8.19 -7.94
N GLU A 157 -20.93 -9.11 -7.98
CA GLU A 157 -21.19 -10.10 -6.94
C GLU A 157 -19.96 -10.99 -6.66
N LYS A 158 -19.21 -11.36 -7.69
CA LYS A 158 -17.98 -12.16 -7.51
C LYS A 158 -16.92 -11.43 -6.69
N ARG A 159 -16.76 -10.12 -6.90
CA ARG A 159 -15.85 -9.28 -6.09
C ARG A 159 -16.26 -9.27 -4.62
N PHE A 160 -17.57 -9.21 -4.37
CA PHE A 160 -18.12 -9.25 -3.02
C PHE A 160 -17.86 -10.60 -2.34
N LYS A 161 -18.17 -11.72 -3.00
CA LYS A 161 -17.90 -13.08 -2.49
C LYS A 161 -16.43 -13.30 -2.16
N VAL A 162 -15.55 -12.98 -3.12
CA VAL A 162 -14.09 -13.07 -2.91
C VAL A 162 -13.63 -12.15 -1.77
N GLY A 163 -14.25 -10.98 -1.60
CA GLY A 163 -13.97 -10.08 -0.48
C GLY A 163 -14.33 -10.67 0.88
N MET A 164 -15.46 -11.38 0.98
CA MET A 164 -15.84 -12.08 2.21
C MET A 164 -14.87 -13.22 2.55
N GLU A 165 -14.44 -13.99 1.54
CA GLU A 165 -13.44 -15.06 1.72
C GLU A 165 -12.10 -14.49 2.20
N LEU A 166 -11.62 -13.42 1.55
CA LEU A 166 -10.36 -12.77 1.87
C LEU A 166 -10.38 -12.01 3.20
N ASP A 167 -11.55 -11.73 3.77
CA ASP A 167 -11.60 -11.08 5.08
C ASP A 167 -10.93 -11.96 6.16
N LYS A 168 -11.16 -13.27 6.08
CA LYS A 168 -10.64 -14.28 7.01
C LYS A 168 -9.33 -14.95 6.55
N ASP A 169 -8.90 -14.71 5.31
CA ASP A 169 -7.73 -15.40 4.73
C ASP A 169 -6.76 -14.46 3.99
N LEU A 170 -5.56 -14.93 3.66
CA LEU A 170 -4.57 -14.19 2.90
C LEU A 170 -4.78 -14.35 1.39
N ALA A 171 -4.45 -13.32 0.62
CA ALA A 171 -4.54 -13.37 -0.85
C ALA A 171 -3.69 -14.49 -1.46
N CYS A 172 -2.57 -14.86 -0.82
CA CYS A 172 -1.72 -15.98 -1.26
C CYS A 172 -2.39 -17.34 -0.98
N ASN A 173 -3.00 -17.52 0.18
CA ASN A 173 -3.73 -18.72 0.55
C ASN A 173 -4.96 -18.90 -0.34
N TRP A 174 -5.72 -17.82 -0.57
CA TRP A 174 -6.84 -17.82 -1.50
C TRP A 174 -6.42 -18.32 -2.89
N ARG A 175 -5.31 -17.80 -3.43
CA ARG A 175 -4.78 -18.27 -4.71
C ARG A 175 -4.38 -19.74 -4.67
N ARG A 176 -3.72 -20.19 -3.59
CA ARG A 176 -3.31 -21.59 -3.42
C ARG A 176 -4.52 -22.53 -3.42
N ASN A 177 -5.58 -22.15 -2.72
CA ASN A 177 -6.81 -22.93 -2.63
C ASN A 177 -7.55 -22.96 -3.98
N ASN A 178 -7.51 -21.86 -4.74
CA ASN A 178 -8.13 -21.78 -6.07
C ASN A 178 -7.29 -22.42 -7.20
N VAL A 179 -6.20 -23.10 -6.85
CA VAL A 179 -5.40 -23.92 -7.78
C VAL A 179 -5.07 -25.30 -7.24
N SER A 180 -5.73 -25.76 -6.17
CA SER A 180 -5.46 -27.07 -5.57
C SER A 180 -5.64 -28.22 -6.56
N ASP A 181 -6.63 -28.08 -7.44
CA ASP A 181 -7.05 -29.13 -8.37
C ASP A 181 -6.43 -28.94 -9.77
N LEU A 182 -5.51 -27.98 -9.92
CA LEU A 182 -4.83 -27.70 -11.18
C LEU A 182 -3.56 -28.56 -11.30
N GLU A 183 -3.50 -29.35 -12.37
CA GLU A 183 -2.31 -30.13 -12.70
C GLU A 183 -1.09 -29.22 -12.94
N TYR A 184 0.08 -29.68 -12.51
CA TYR A 184 1.34 -28.98 -12.74
C TYR A 184 1.60 -28.79 -14.24
N GLY A 185 2.01 -27.58 -14.63
CA GLY A 185 2.28 -27.22 -16.03
C GLY A 185 1.08 -26.67 -16.81
N ARG A 186 -0.14 -26.72 -16.23
CA ARG A 186 -1.32 -26.07 -16.84
C ARG A 186 -1.21 -24.54 -16.81
N ILE A 187 -1.86 -23.90 -17.77
CA ILE A 187 -1.93 -22.43 -17.85
C ILE A 187 -2.78 -21.90 -16.70
N SER A 188 -2.30 -20.85 -16.03
CA SER A 188 -3.04 -20.21 -14.93
C SER A 188 -4.37 -19.67 -15.43
N PRO A 189 -5.52 -20.11 -14.85
CA PRO A 189 -6.82 -19.79 -15.41
C PRO A 189 -7.12 -18.28 -15.34
N PRO A 190 -7.95 -17.74 -16.25
CA PRO A 190 -8.28 -16.32 -16.27
C PRO A 190 -8.98 -15.82 -15.00
N ASN A 191 -9.64 -16.73 -14.26
CA ASN A 191 -10.32 -16.45 -12.99
C ASN A 191 -9.39 -16.51 -11.76
N LEU A 192 -8.11 -16.85 -11.91
CA LEU A 192 -7.11 -16.75 -10.84
C LEU A 192 -6.51 -15.34 -10.82
N TYR A 193 -7.07 -14.48 -9.98
CA TYR A 193 -6.72 -13.06 -9.91
C TYR A 193 -5.33 -12.79 -9.33
N GLN A 194 -4.72 -11.68 -9.73
CA GLN A 194 -3.44 -11.22 -9.22
C GLN A 194 -3.52 -10.84 -7.73
N LEU A 195 -2.39 -10.96 -7.02
CA LEU A 195 -2.32 -10.64 -5.59
C LEU A 195 -2.71 -9.19 -5.28
N GLU A 196 -2.37 -8.25 -6.16
CA GLU A 196 -2.71 -6.84 -5.99
C GLU A 196 -4.22 -6.61 -6.04
N THR A 197 -4.92 -7.23 -6.99
CA THR A 197 -6.37 -7.19 -7.09
C THR A 197 -7.02 -7.77 -5.83
N LEU A 198 -6.57 -8.95 -5.38
CA LEU A 198 -7.09 -9.60 -4.17
C LEU A 198 -6.82 -8.76 -2.92
N ARG A 199 -5.61 -8.20 -2.77
CA ARG A 199 -5.28 -7.28 -1.66
C ARG A 199 -6.17 -6.04 -1.66
N LYS A 200 -6.45 -5.47 -2.84
CA LYS A 200 -7.36 -4.32 -2.97
C LYS A 200 -8.79 -4.68 -2.61
N VAL A 201 -9.29 -5.85 -3.03
CA VAL A 201 -10.61 -6.36 -2.64
C VAL A 201 -10.71 -6.52 -1.12
N LYS A 202 -9.68 -7.15 -0.51
CA LYS A 202 -9.60 -7.31 0.94
C LYS A 202 -9.60 -5.95 1.65
N GLN A 203 -8.83 -4.99 1.14
CA GLN A 203 -8.80 -3.64 1.68
C GLN A 203 -10.18 -2.98 1.60
N GLU A 204 -10.85 -3.00 0.45
CA GLU A 204 -12.19 -2.40 0.29
C GLU A 204 -13.23 -3.01 1.23
N GLY A 205 -13.18 -4.33 1.46
CA GLY A 205 -14.04 -5.00 2.43
C GLY A 205 -13.78 -4.50 3.86
N LYS A 206 -12.51 -4.35 4.23
CA LYS A 206 -12.11 -3.78 5.54
C LYS A 206 -12.52 -2.32 5.67
N ASP A 207 -12.26 -1.52 4.64
CA ASP A 207 -12.58 -0.09 4.61
C ASP A 207 -14.09 0.11 4.83
N LYS A 208 -14.94 -0.66 4.13
CA LYS A 208 -16.40 -0.64 4.33
C LYS A 208 -16.81 -1.03 5.75
N ARG A 209 -16.27 -2.11 6.30
CA ARG A 209 -16.59 -2.55 7.67
C ARG A 209 -16.17 -1.51 8.71
N LEU A 210 -15.02 -0.87 8.52
CA LEU A 210 -14.48 0.14 9.43
C LEU A 210 -15.10 1.54 9.20
N GLY A 211 -15.92 1.73 8.17
CA GLY A 211 -16.50 3.03 7.82
C GLY A 211 -15.48 4.03 7.23
N ILE A 212 -14.43 3.53 6.57
CA ILE A 212 -13.42 4.38 5.90
C ILE A 212 -14.01 4.85 4.56
N ASN A 213 -14.43 6.12 4.53
CA ASN A 213 -15.05 6.74 3.36
C ASN A 213 -14.09 7.57 2.51
N TYR A 214 -12.94 7.98 3.07
CA TYR A 214 -11.97 8.82 2.38
C TYR A 214 -10.81 8.00 1.83
N ASN A 215 -10.40 8.32 0.60
CA ASN A 215 -9.21 7.74 -0.02
C ASN A 215 -7.90 8.25 0.64
N CYS A 216 -7.93 9.41 1.29
CA CYS A 216 -6.78 9.98 1.99
C CYS A 216 -6.71 9.42 3.42
N PRO A 217 -5.66 8.65 3.79
CA PRO A 217 -5.57 8.05 5.12
C PRO A 217 -5.55 9.08 6.26
N ILE A 218 -4.92 10.24 6.04
CA ILE A 218 -4.90 11.34 7.03
C ILE A 218 -6.30 11.88 7.27
N GLN A 219 -7.07 12.11 6.21
CA GLN A 219 -8.45 12.57 6.33
C GLN A 219 -9.31 11.55 7.08
N SER A 220 -9.15 10.27 6.77
CA SER A 220 -9.83 9.18 7.48
C SER A 220 -9.48 9.15 8.97
N LEU A 221 -8.23 9.39 9.34
CA LEU A 221 -7.81 9.47 10.75
C LEU A 221 -8.42 10.67 11.48
N ILE A 222 -8.52 11.82 10.82
CA ILE A 222 -9.19 13.01 11.37
C ILE A 222 -10.68 12.72 11.57
N GLU A 223 -11.33 12.09 10.58
CA GLU A 223 -12.74 11.70 10.71
C GLU A 223 -12.93 10.71 11.86
N PHE A 224 -12.06 9.71 11.98
CA PHE A 224 -12.11 8.74 13.06
C PHE A 224 -11.90 9.35 14.43
N LYS A 225 -11.05 10.38 14.53
CA LYS A 225 -10.83 11.09 15.78
C LYS A 225 -12.07 11.84 16.27
N HIS A 226 -12.88 12.40 15.36
CA HIS A 226 -13.95 13.33 15.73
C HIS A 226 -15.36 12.74 15.59
N ASN A 227 -15.63 11.96 14.55
CA ASN A 227 -16.98 11.58 14.10
C ASN A 227 -17.15 10.07 13.96
N SER A 228 -16.53 9.28 14.83
CA SER A 228 -16.64 7.82 14.77
C SER A 228 -16.68 7.18 16.15
N THR A 229 -16.88 5.86 16.18
CA THR A 229 -16.75 5.02 17.39
C THR A 229 -15.35 5.05 18.00
N TYR A 230 -14.35 5.57 17.29
CA TYR A 230 -12.97 5.74 17.76
C TYR A 230 -12.72 7.11 18.39
N SER A 231 -13.75 7.96 18.52
CA SER A 231 -13.62 9.25 19.22
C SER A 231 -13.09 9.05 20.64
N GLY A 232 -12.14 9.89 21.04
CA GLY A 232 -11.40 9.75 22.31
C GLY A 232 -10.33 8.66 22.32
N SER A 233 -10.16 7.89 21.24
CA SER A 233 -9.07 6.89 21.13
C SER A 233 -7.87 7.39 20.31
N ILE A 234 -8.05 8.42 19.49
CA ILE A 234 -6.98 9.07 18.72
C ILE A 234 -6.72 10.45 19.35
N HIS A 235 -5.55 10.62 19.93
CA HIS A 235 -5.24 11.78 20.78
C HIS A 235 -4.55 12.89 20.00
N SER A 236 -3.58 12.54 19.16
CA SER A 236 -2.80 13.52 18.39
C SER A 236 -2.56 13.01 16.98
N ILE A 237 -2.57 13.93 16.02
CA ILE A 237 -2.25 13.68 14.60
C ILE A 237 -1.33 14.80 14.16
N GLY A 238 -0.11 14.45 13.73
CA GLY A 238 0.79 15.31 12.99
C GLY A 238 0.84 14.89 11.53
N ILE A 239 0.98 15.85 10.62
CA ILE A 239 0.99 15.60 9.17
C ILE A 239 2.40 15.76 8.57
N ASP A 240 3.17 16.74 9.07
CA ASP A 240 4.54 16.98 8.62
C ASP A 240 5.45 17.44 9.79
N PRO A 241 6.25 16.52 10.37
CA PRO A 241 6.29 15.09 10.05
C PRO A 241 5.05 14.35 10.59
N PHE A 242 4.73 13.22 9.96
CA PHE A 242 3.60 12.40 10.31
C PHE A 242 3.79 11.70 11.66
N TYR A 243 2.78 11.80 12.51
CA TYR A 243 2.64 10.95 13.69
C TYR A 243 1.17 10.82 14.12
N VAL A 244 0.85 9.75 14.83
CA VAL A 244 -0.47 9.50 15.44
C VAL A 244 -0.26 8.90 16.82
N HIS A 245 -0.81 9.54 17.86
CA HIS A 245 -0.88 8.98 19.21
C HIS A 245 -2.27 8.37 19.41
N TYR A 246 -2.35 7.11 19.83
CA TYR A 246 -3.64 6.46 20.02
C TYR A 246 -3.62 5.43 21.16
N TRP A 247 -4.71 5.41 21.91
CA TRP A 247 -5.06 4.44 22.94
C TRP A 247 -6.53 4.63 23.32
N THR A 248 -7.21 3.56 23.67
CA THR A 248 -8.60 3.54 24.07
C THR A 248 -8.76 3.79 25.58
N ASN A 249 -9.95 4.23 25.99
CA ASN A 249 -10.29 4.30 27.41
C ASN A 249 -10.22 2.93 28.11
N HIS A 250 -10.49 1.84 27.37
CA HIS A 250 -10.37 0.49 27.92
C HIS A 250 -8.91 0.13 28.25
N GLN A 251 -7.95 0.50 27.39
CA GLN A 251 -6.53 0.36 27.68
C GLN A 251 -6.11 1.16 28.92
N ILE A 252 -6.64 2.38 29.10
CA ILE A 252 -6.41 3.18 30.30
C ILE A 252 -6.97 2.48 31.56
N SER A 253 -8.18 1.94 31.50
CA SER A 253 -8.78 1.19 32.62
C SER A 253 -7.97 -0.05 32.98
N ILE A 254 -7.54 -0.83 31.99
CA ILE A 254 -6.67 -2.00 32.19
C ILE A 254 -5.37 -1.59 32.87
N TYR A 255 -4.70 -0.56 32.35
CA TYR A 255 -3.44 -0.08 32.91
C TYR A 255 -3.60 0.40 34.36
N LYS A 256 -4.66 1.16 34.66
CA LYS A 256 -4.97 1.61 36.04
C LYS A 256 -5.17 0.44 36.99
N ASP A 257 -5.81 -0.63 36.55
CA ASP A 257 -6.01 -1.83 37.37
C ASP A 257 -4.69 -2.56 37.65
N ILE A 258 -3.84 -2.72 36.62
CA ILE A 258 -2.51 -3.32 36.75
C ILE A 258 -1.62 -2.51 37.70
N CYS A 259 -1.68 -1.18 37.63
CA CYS A 259 -0.94 -0.28 38.51
C CYS A 259 -1.41 -0.28 39.98
N LYS A 260 -2.43 -1.07 40.36
CA LYS A 260 -2.72 -1.34 41.78
C LYS A 260 -1.65 -2.23 42.41
N GLY A 261 -1.00 -3.07 41.60
CA GLY A 261 0.14 -3.90 41.99
C GLY A 261 1.46 -3.37 41.43
N TYR A 262 2.42 -4.28 41.25
CA TYR A 262 3.68 -3.96 40.58
C TYR A 262 3.48 -3.94 39.06
N CYS A 263 3.66 -2.77 38.45
CA CYS A 263 3.49 -2.56 37.03
C CYS A 263 4.84 -2.41 36.33
N LYS A 264 5.15 -3.35 35.43
CA LYS A 264 6.26 -3.25 34.48
C LYS A 264 5.74 -2.89 33.09
N LEU A 265 6.21 -1.77 32.55
CA LEU A 265 5.91 -1.30 31.20
C LEU A 265 7.08 -1.62 30.27
N SER A 266 6.83 -2.31 29.18
CA SER A 266 7.80 -2.53 28.11
C SER A 266 7.51 -1.60 26.94
N VAL A 267 8.51 -0.87 26.45
CA VAL A 267 8.36 0.06 25.32
C VAL A 267 9.31 -0.35 24.20
N ASP A 268 8.75 -0.57 23.01
CA ASP A 268 9.52 -0.95 21.82
C ASP A 268 9.09 -0.14 20.59
N ALA A 269 9.97 -0.10 19.58
CA ALA A 269 9.72 0.51 18.29
C ALA A 269 10.04 -0.45 17.14
N SER A 270 9.05 -0.76 16.32
CA SER A 270 9.20 -1.67 15.20
C SER A 270 8.86 -0.97 13.87
N GLY A 271 9.67 -1.21 12.84
CA GLY A 271 9.53 -0.62 11.50
C GLY A 271 8.90 -1.56 10.48
N GLY A 272 8.58 -1.04 9.30
CA GLY A 272 8.19 -1.86 8.14
C GLY A 272 6.70 -2.19 8.02
N PHE A 273 5.85 -1.66 8.90
CA PHE A 273 4.40 -1.89 8.87
C PHE A 273 3.64 -1.04 7.84
N MET A 274 4.23 0.09 7.41
CA MET A 274 3.51 1.09 6.61
C MET A 274 4.15 1.34 5.26
N LYS A 275 3.28 1.46 4.24
CA LYS A 275 3.67 1.99 2.93
C LYS A 275 3.88 3.51 3.05
N LYS A 276 5.02 3.99 2.58
CA LYS A 276 5.32 5.43 2.51
C LYS A 276 4.30 6.13 1.61
N LEU A 277 3.66 7.18 2.13
CA LEU A 277 2.72 8.01 1.38
C LEU A 277 3.44 9.19 0.70
N LYS A 278 2.82 9.72 -0.36
CA LYS A 278 3.27 10.98 -0.98
C LYS A 278 2.80 12.14 -0.12
N ARG A 279 3.73 12.99 0.31
CA ARG A 279 3.50 14.18 1.14
C ARG A 279 3.10 15.40 0.31
N THR A 280 3.76 15.62 -0.83
CA THR A 280 3.59 16.84 -1.62
C THR A 280 3.29 16.52 -3.08
N SER A 281 2.76 17.52 -3.80
CA SER A 281 2.54 17.46 -5.26
C SER A 281 3.84 17.19 -6.05
N LEU A 282 5.00 17.55 -5.48
CA LEU A 282 6.32 17.25 -6.04
C LEU A 282 6.74 15.78 -5.90
N GLY A 283 5.89 14.93 -5.31
CA GLY A 283 6.16 13.50 -5.17
C GLY A 283 7.11 13.14 -4.02
N LEU A 284 7.35 14.06 -3.08
CA LEU A 284 8.12 13.77 -1.86
C LEU A 284 7.40 12.67 -1.06
N LEU A 285 8.13 11.64 -0.64
CA LEU A 285 7.58 10.57 0.20
C LEU A 285 7.82 10.86 1.67
N TRP A 286 6.99 10.28 2.53
CA TRP A 286 7.30 10.17 3.95
C TRP A 286 8.63 9.44 4.19
N ALA A 287 9.28 9.80 5.28
CA ALA A 287 10.38 9.07 5.88
C ALA A 287 9.91 7.68 6.36
N SER A 288 10.83 6.92 6.94
CA SER A 288 10.49 5.64 7.55
C SER A 288 9.58 5.88 8.76
N VAL A 289 8.43 5.22 8.76
CA VAL A 289 7.46 5.27 9.85
C VAL A 289 7.65 4.06 10.75
N PHE A 290 7.69 4.31 12.06
CA PHE A 290 7.82 3.29 13.10
C PHE A 290 6.52 3.21 13.90
N LEU A 291 6.18 1.99 14.32
CA LEU A 291 5.16 1.72 15.32
C LEU A 291 5.86 1.58 16.67
N TYR A 292 5.50 2.46 17.60
CA TYR A 292 5.87 2.40 18.99
C TYR A 292 4.73 1.81 19.79
N GLU A 293 5.05 0.89 20.70
CA GLU A 293 4.06 0.27 21.58
C GLU A 293 4.56 0.26 23.02
N GLY A 294 3.70 0.69 23.94
CA GLY A 294 3.84 0.46 25.36
C GLY A 294 2.99 -0.75 25.75
N ILE A 295 3.62 -1.78 26.29
CA ILE A 295 3.02 -3.08 26.58
C ILE A 295 3.21 -3.41 28.06
N VAL A 296 2.17 -3.92 28.69
CA VAL A 296 2.24 -4.51 30.04
C VAL A 296 2.08 -6.02 29.95
N SER A 297 2.84 -6.74 30.77
CA SER A 297 2.75 -8.19 30.85
C SER A 297 1.85 -8.60 32.00
N THR A 298 0.88 -9.46 31.72
CA THR A 298 -0.03 -10.05 32.70
C THR A 298 0.13 -11.58 32.71
N PRO A 299 -0.35 -12.29 33.74
CA PRO A 299 -0.38 -13.76 33.73
C PRO A 299 -1.14 -14.36 32.54
N TYR A 300 -2.03 -13.59 31.91
CA TYR A 300 -2.86 -14.03 30.78
C TYR A 300 -2.30 -13.61 29.41
N GLY A 301 -1.15 -12.94 29.38
CA GLY A 301 -0.49 -12.49 28.16
C GLY A 301 -0.10 -11.01 28.18
N HIS A 302 0.29 -10.52 27.01
CA HIS A 302 0.77 -9.15 26.81
C HIS A 302 -0.35 -8.25 26.30
N ILE A 303 -0.51 -7.08 26.90
CA ILE A 303 -1.55 -6.12 26.55
C ILE A 303 -0.88 -4.79 26.17
N SER A 304 -1.15 -4.31 24.96
CA SER A 304 -0.72 -2.98 24.53
C SER A 304 -1.60 -1.93 25.22
N VAL A 305 -0.99 -0.95 25.88
CA VAL A 305 -1.68 0.08 26.69
C VAL A 305 -1.56 1.47 26.11
N THR A 306 -0.61 1.69 25.21
CA THR A 306 -0.46 2.94 24.45
C THR A 306 0.34 2.69 23.18
N GLN A 307 0.04 3.44 22.12
CA GLN A 307 0.72 3.31 20.84
C GLN A 307 0.97 4.66 20.18
N MET A 308 2.06 4.71 19.41
CA MET A 308 2.35 5.81 18.50
C MET A 308 2.81 5.27 17.15
N VAL A 309 2.28 5.81 16.07
CA VAL A 309 2.87 5.65 14.73
C VAL A 309 3.58 6.95 14.40
N SER A 310 4.85 6.94 14.03
CA SER A 310 5.62 8.19 13.86
C SER A 310 6.76 8.08 12.85
N GLU A 311 6.97 9.13 12.06
CA GLU A 311 8.19 9.37 11.30
C GLU A 311 9.35 9.88 12.17
N LYS A 312 9.03 10.49 13.31
CA LYS A 312 10.01 11.02 14.25
C LYS A 312 10.48 9.93 15.20
N HIS A 313 11.81 9.74 15.25
CA HIS A 313 12.52 8.83 16.16
C HIS A 313 13.49 9.62 17.06
N ASP A 314 13.00 10.67 17.72
CA ASP A 314 13.80 11.49 18.61
C ASP A 314 13.24 11.51 20.04
N THR A 315 14.08 11.82 21.02
CA THR A 315 13.73 11.86 22.44
C THR A 315 12.52 12.75 22.73
N LEU A 316 12.40 13.91 22.08
CA LEU A 316 11.33 14.87 22.37
C LEU A 316 9.98 14.34 21.90
N SER A 317 9.93 13.74 20.72
CA SER A 317 8.70 13.17 20.15
C SER A 317 8.20 11.97 20.95
N ILE A 318 9.11 11.08 21.35
CA ILE A 318 8.78 9.92 22.20
C ILE A 318 8.35 10.41 23.60
N PHE A 319 9.05 11.39 24.16
CA PHE A 319 8.66 12.02 25.42
C PHE A 319 7.25 12.59 25.34
N GLN A 320 6.93 13.34 24.28
CA GLN A 320 5.61 13.94 24.09
C GLN A 320 4.51 12.88 24.01
N TRP A 321 4.72 11.78 23.29
CA TRP A 321 3.77 10.67 23.23
C TRP A 321 3.46 10.09 24.62
N ILE A 322 4.50 9.72 25.37
CA ILE A 322 4.32 9.10 26.69
C ILE A 322 3.77 10.14 27.68
N ALA A 323 4.18 11.40 27.61
CA ALA A 323 3.66 12.47 28.46
C ALA A 323 2.16 12.72 28.23
N VAL A 324 1.69 12.76 26.97
CA VAL A 324 0.25 12.89 26.67
C VAL A 324 -0.52 11.67 27.18
N TRP A 325 0.04 10.47 27.08
CA TRP A 325 -0.55 9.27 27.67
C TRP A 325 -0.64 9.37 29.20
N MET A 326 0.42 9.83 29.87
CA MET A 326 0.45 10.09 31.32
C MET A 326 -0.60 11.12 31.76
N SER A 327 -0.85 12.15 30.93
CA SER A 327 -1.92 13.14 31.16
C SER A 327 -3.33 12.55 31.13
N SER A 328 -3.51 11.27 30.78
CA SER A 328 -4.79 10.55 30.91
C SER A 328 -5.12 10.14 32.36
N GLY A 329 -4.41 10.71 33.35
CA GLY A 329 -4.63 10.48 34.78
C GLY A 329 -4.23 9.07 35.23
N ILE A 330 -3.14 8.55 34.67
CA ILE A 330 -2.58 7.24 35.02
C ILE A 330 -1.37 7.40 35.95
N ARG A 331 -1.06 6.35 36.71
CA ARG A 331 0.12 6.32 37.59
C ARG A 331 1.38 5.92 36.80
N PRO A 332 2.56 6.45 37.16
CA PRO A 332 3.82 5.95 36.62
C PRO A 332 3.96 4.44 36.90
N PRO A 333 4.53 3.65 35.97
CA PRO A 333 4.85 2.26 36.22
C PRO A 333 5.99 2.16 37.25
N ASN A 334 6.12 1.01 37.90
CA ASN A 334 7.22 0.74 38.84
C ASN A 334 8.54 0.50 38.11
N GLU A 335 8.48 -0.06 36.91
CA GLU A 335 9.62 -0.38 36.07
C GLU A 335 9.27 -0.13 34.60
N VAL A 336 10.22 0.45 33.86
CA VAL A 336 10.12 0.58 32.40
C VAL A 336 11.29 -0.17 31.76
N VAL A 337 10.99 -1.04 30.80
CA VAL A 337 11.96 -1.79 30.02
C VAL A 337 11.88 -1.34 28.57
N CYS A 338 13.01 -0.97 27.98
CA CYS A 338 13.11 -0.66 26.56
C CYS A 338 14.42 -1.21 26.00
N ASP A 339 14.61 -1.11 24.70
CA ASP A 339 15.90 -1.35 24.07
C ASP A 339 16.95 -0.29 24.48
N TYR A 340 18.19 -0.46 24.04
CA TYR A 340 19.27 0.50 24.29
C TYR A 340 19.22 1.73 23.37
N SER A 341 18.05 2.08 22.80
CA SER A 341 17.91 3.31 22.03
C SER A 341 18.07 4.52 22.93
N ARG A 342 19.04 5.39 22.61
CA ARG A 342 19.23 6.66 23.34
C ARG A 342 17.98 7.53 23.30
N ALA A 343 17.20 7.45 22.22
CA ALA A 343 15.95 8.21 22.08
C ALA A 343 14.91 7.75 23.09
N LEU A 344 14.69 6.43 23.20
CA LEU A 344 13.76 5.83 24.16
C LEU A 344 14.23 6.05 25.60
N LEU A 345 15.48 5.71 25.91
CA LEU A 345 16.07 5.90 27.24
C LEU A 345 15.95 7.37 27.70
N GLY A 346 16.27 8.32 26.82
CA GLY A 346 16.17 9.74 27.14
C GLY A 346 14.75 10.25 27.29
N ALA A 347 13.77 9.65 26.60
CA ALA A 347 12.37 10.01 26.74
C ALA A 347 11.79 9.46 28.04
N ILE A 348 12.04 8.18 28.33
CA ILE A 348 11.60 7.47 29.52
C ILE A 348 12.16 8.13 30.78
N SER A 349 13.47 8.46 30.80
CA SER A 349 14.07 9.16 31.95
C SER A 349 13.39 10.50 32.21
N ARG A 350 13.05 11.25 31.16
CA ARG A 350 12.36 12.54 31.31
C ARG A 350 10.93 12.37 31.82
N VAL A 351 10.16 11.42 31.29
CA VAL A 351 8.75 11.25 31.68
C VAL A 351 8.63 10.67 33.10
N PHE A 352 9.40 9.63 33.42
CA PHE A 352 9.19 8.87 34.66
C PHE A 352 10.18 9.23 35.77
N CYS A 353 11.25 9.96 35.47
CA CYS A 353 12.26 10.36 36.46
C CYS A 353 12.30 11.88 36.70
N SER A 354 11.14 12.50 36.93
CA SER A 354 11.04 13.91 37.34
C SER A 354 11.67 14.90 36.35
N GLY A 355 11.64 14.59 35.05
CA GLY A 355 12.19 15.47 34.02
C GLY A 355 13.71 15.42 33.83
N ILE A 356 14.45 14.56 34.55
CA ILE A 356 15.90 14.52 34.45
C ILE A 356 16.40 13.98 33.10
N GLY A 357 17.58 14.44 32.68
CA GLY A 357 18.25 13.93 31.50
C GLY A 357 18.77 12.49 31.71
N LEU A 358 18.99 11.78 30.61
CA LEU A 358 19.55 10.42 30.66
C LEU A 358 20.90 10.36 31.37
N ASN A 359 21.76 11.36 31.16
CA ASN A 359 23.07 11.42 31.81
C ASN A 359 22.92 11.55 33.34
N ASP A 360 22.04 12.44 33.78
CA ASP A 360 21.77 12.63 35.21
C ASP A 360 21.17 11.37 35.84
N TYR A 361 20.24 10.72 35.14
CA TYR A 361 19.67 9.43 35.56
C TYR A 361 20.76 8.35 35.73
N VAL A 362 21.69 8.22 34.77
CA VAL A 362 22.78 7.26 34.83
C VAL A 362 23.74 7.58 35.98
N ASN A 363 24.14 8.85 36.13
CA ASN A 363 25.02 9.28 37.23
C ASN A 363 24.38 9.04 38.59
N TYR A 364 23.09 9.32 38.72
CA TYR A 364 22.34 9.07 39.94
C TYR A 364 22.26 7.56 40.23
N SER A 365 21.93 6.75 39.23
CA SER A 365 21.90 5.29 39.35
C SER A 365 23.26 4.74 39.79
N PHE A 366 24.36 5.26 39.22
CA PHE A 366 25.71 4.89 39.63
C PHE A 366 25.98 5.24 41.09
N ARG A 367 25.61 6.45 41.55
CA ARG A 367 25.76 6.89 42.94
C ARG A 367 24.97 6.02 43.92
N VAL A 368 23.78 5.56 43.54
CA VAL A 368 23.00 4.59 44.31
C VAL A 368 23.72 3.24 44.40
N LEU A 369 24.24 2.73 43.27
CA LEU A 369 24.94 1.43 43.22
C LEU A 369 26.22 1.42 44.08
N ILE A 370 26.95 2.53 44.15
CA ILE A 370 28.16 2.64 45.00
C ILE A 370 27.85 3.06 46.44
N GLY A 371 26.58 3.13 46.83
CA GLY A 371 26.15 3.41 48.21
C GLY A 371 26.26 4.88 48.65
N LEU A 372 26.50 5.82 47.73
CA LEU A 372 26.49 7.25 48.03
C LEU A 372 25.08 7.82 48.22
N GLU A 373 24.06 7.17 47.65
CA GLU A 373 22.65 7.53 47.80
C GLU A 373 21.80 6.30 48.12
N LYS A 374 20.77 6.47 48.97
CA LYS A 374 19.96 5.34 49.44
C LYS A 374 18.84 4.93 48.47
N LYS A 375 18.31 5.87 47.68
CA LYS A 375 17.22 5.67 46.72
C LYS A 375 17.20 6.79 45.69
N ILE A 376 16.66 6.50 44.51
CA ILE A 376 16.21 7.52 43.56
C ILE A 376 15.01 8.26 44.17
N GLN A 377 15.23 9.49 44.62
CA GLN A 377 14.12 10.39 44.97
C GLN A 377 13.44 10.85 43.68
N LEU A 378 12.43 10.09 43.26
CA LEU A 378 11.49 10.49 42.23
C LEU A 378 10.50 11.47 42.88
N LEU A 379 10.74 12.77 42.72
CA LEU A 379 9.73 13.78 43.04
C LEU A 379 8.58 13.57 42.05
N THR A 380 7.39 13.28 42.58
CA THR A 380 6.17 13.11 41.81
C THR A 380 5.88 14.38 40.99
N LEU A 381 5.43 14.18 39.76
CA LEU A 381 5.00 15.19 38.80
C LEU A 381 3.72 15.91 39.28
N ASP A 382 3.81 16.72 40.33
CA ASP A 382 2.67 17.50 40.84
C ASP A 382 2.29 18.70 39.94
N TRP A 383 3.08 18.97 38.88
CA TRP A 383 2.84 20.11 37.96
C TRP A 383 1.98 19.79 36.72
N MET A 384 1.53 18.55 36.54
CA MET A 384 0.72 18.15 35.36
C MET A 384 -0.78 17.95 35.63
N LEU A 385 -1.29 18.33 36.80
CA LEU A 385 -2.75 18.37 37.04
C LEU A 385 -3.30 19.74 36.61
N PRO A 386 -4.20 19.81 35.60
CA PRO A 386 -5.01 21.00 35.40
C PRO A 386 -6.02 21.08 36.55
N THR A 387 -6.12 22.26 37.16
CA THR A 387 -7.26 22.68 38.00
C THR A 387 -8.59 22.53 37.28
#